data_AF-A0A7G9FH70-F1
#
_entry.id   AF-A0A7G9FH70-F1
#
_cell.length_a   1.000
_cell.length_b   1.000
_cell.length_c   1.000
_cell.angle_alpha   90.00
_cell.angle_beta   90.00
_cell.angle_gamma   90.00
#
_symmetry.space_group_name_H-M   'P 1'
#
loop_
_entity.id
_entity.type
_entity.pdbx_description
1 polymer ?
#
loop_
_entity_poly.entity_id
_entity_poly.type
_entity_poly.pdbx_seq_one_letter_code
_entity_poly.pdbx_strand_id
1 'polypeptide(L)'
;MEISNFIKKCLYGVLVLCFSVTAVFAAPLRNYVCVVRSNLPKDTVTFLKDYRDRLENRGYASYAKNIDAYLKGSFGSGFVFYASNGKPYVITNRHVVKEAETVNVEFENEDGSNSSYKELKIIAVDEDIDIALVALPDSYTRKGLTLSNISVRDGDEVWSAGFPGLGSDPMWQLGKGTVTNARAKIKELLSPDISTLIQHSAQVDAGNSGGPLLTADSKSEAGYSVIGINTWKATYRESTNFSIPASIIKSFVQRNIAGEKKQNIDERVKQFVKSTADKNELFFSLGKYISNEMVSKAGGDDFLDVLATAPSSVRSIIVEIFAYDPIEGLRYALAYKVWKAFQGDDGALTTEASAAEESTNGMKVSFTPQGKDAIPSLWTEEQGVWRLSEFGEAKAQKSSKKKAKKRSGASSVTGLEIDDPYLINATVGPLFAFESQTPGFNLSVLFMNTYFGGGPFIQTEKVNNVRIGGRSSYIIRPETMTTVGAALRFQVPLAFNKFIVAPFAETRIGLTNIATILSDESTYRFYFGIGGGVYASYRITDWLAPMAGIQYMHSLYAAFLGNGTENVNNMTVFIGIKLAERE
;
A
#
# COMPACT_ATOMS: atom_id res chain seq x y z
N MET A 1 77.30 -10.12 14.86
CA MET A 1 76.31 -9.83 13.79
C MET A 1 75.29 -10.97 13.58
N GLU A 2 75.19 -11.97 14.46
CA GLU A 2 74.31 -13.14 14.26
C GLU A 2 73.01 -13.14 15.09
N ILE A 3 72.95 -12.43 16.22
CA ILE A 3 71.76 -12.40 17.10
C ILE A 3 70.55 -11.68 16.45
N SER A 4 70.81 -10.73 15.54
CA SER A 4 69.78 -9.96 14.83
C SER A 4 68.98 -10.80 13.82
N ASN A 5 69.61 -11.78 13.18
CA ASN A 5 68.95 -12.62 12.17
C ASN A 5 68.08 -13.73 12.78
N PHE A 6 68.43 -14.23 13.97
CA PHE A 6 67.62 -15.23 14.67
C PHE A 6 66.32 -14.61 15.21
N ILE A 7 66.39 -13.42 15.81
CA ILE A 7 65.23 -12.70 16.31
C ILE A 7 64.29 -12.29 15.16
N LYS A 8 64.82 -11.85 14.01
CA LYS A 8 64.01 -11.54 12.83
C LYS A 8 63.31 -12.78 12.24
N LYS A 9 63.98 -13.94 12.22
CA LYS A 9 63.38 -15.20 11.75
C LYS A 9 62.32 -15.75 12.71
N CYS A 10 62.51 -15.61 14.03
CA CYS A 10 61.48 -15.94 15.02
C CYS A 10 60.29 -14.97 14.96
N LEU A 11 60.52 -13.66 14.74
CA LEU A 11 59.43 -12.70 14.58
C LEU A 11 58.62 -12.96 13.30
N TYR A 12 59.27 -13.29 12.18
CA TYR A 12 58.59 -13.69 10.95
C TYR A 12 57.87 -15.03 11.10
N GLY A 13 58.43 -16.00 11.84
CA GLY A 13 57.77 -17.26 12.14
C GLY A 13 56.50 -17.09 12.98
N VAL A 14 56.52 -16.21 13.98
CA VAL A 14 55.35 -15.89 14.82
C VAL A 14 54.33 -15.02 14.07
N LEU A 15 54.76 -14.09 13.23
CA LEU A 15 53.84 -13.31 12.37
C LEU A 15 53.18 -14.17 11.29
N VAL A 16 53.87 -15.18 10.74
CA VAL A 16 53.29 -16.12 9.76
C VAL A 16 52.40 -17.17 10.44
N LEU A 17 52.67 -17.57 11.69
CA LEU A 17 51.76 -18.43 12.48
C LEU A 17 50.52 -17.70 13.01
N CYS A 18 50.56 -16.38 13.20
CA CYS A 18 49.37 -15.58 13.56
C CYS A 18 48.47 -15.23 12.35
N PHE A 19 48.90 -15.49 11.12
CA PHE A 19 48.13 -15.23 9.89
C PHE A 19 47.62 -16.49 9.18
N SER A 20 47.77 -17.68 9.78
CA SER A 20 47.10 -18.90 9.35
C SER A 20 45.78 -19.13 10.11
N VAL A 21 44.99 -18.08 10.32
CA VAL A 21 43.55 -18.29 10.44
C VAL A 21 43.11 -18.65 9.03
N THR A 22 42.84 -19.94 8.80
CA THR A 22 42.06 -20.40 7.65
C THR A 22 40.82 -19.52 7.58
N ALA A 23 40.83 -18.54 6.67
CA ALA A 23 39.62 -17.86 6.26
C ALA A 23 38.78 -18.94 5.59
N VAL A 24 37.92 -19.58 6.37
CA VAL A 24 36.76 -20.26 5.82
C VAL A 24 36.01 -19.15 5.10
N PHE A 25 36.15 -19.10 3.78
CA PHE A 25 35.35 -18.22 2.94
C PHE A 25 33.91 -18.67 3.14
N ALA A 26 33.20 -18.05 4.08
CA ALA A 26 31.76 -18.24 4.23
C ALA A 26 31.15 -17.97 2.86
N ALA A 27 30.38 -18.93 2.35
CA ALA A 27 29.73 -18.75 1.05
C ALA A 27 28.89 -17.45 1.11
N PRO A 28 28.92 -16.60 0.06
CA PRO A 28 28.16 -15.38 -0.01
C PRO A 28 26.70 -15.60 0.40
N LEU A 29 26.22 -14.79 1.35
CA LEU A 29 24.89 -14.92 1.94
C LEU A 29 23.76 -14.90 0.88
N ARG A 30 24.01 -14.29 -0.29
CA ARG A 30 23.15 -14.30 -1.48
C ARG A 30 22.78 -15.69 -1.96
N ASN A 31 23.63 -16.69 -1.74
CA ASN A 31 23.34 -18.08 -2.15
C ASN A 31 22.26 -18.76 -1.30
N TYR A 32 21.94 -18.20 -0.13
CA TYR A 32 21.02 -18.77 0.85
C TYR A 32 19.65 -18.07 0.90
N VAL A 33 19.55 -16.89 0.31
CA VAL A 33 18.38 -16.01 0.33
C VAL A 33 17.91 -15.85 -1.11
N CYS A 34 16.60 -15.83 -1.31
CA CYS A 34 15.99 -15.80 -2.63
C CYS A 34 14.88 -14.77 -2.74
N VAL A 35 14.60 -14.37 -3.98
CA VAL A 35 13.36 -13.68 -4.34
C VAL A 35 12.25 -14.72 -4.42
N VAL A 36 11.10 -14.42 -3.84
CA VAL A 36 9.88 -15.24 -3.91
C VAL A 36 8.81 -14.46 -4.65
N ARG A 37 8.29 -15.04 -5.73
CA ARG A 37 7.20 -14.47 -6.55
C ARG A 37 6.00 -15.39 -6.52
N SER A 38 4.86 -14.89 -6.06
CA SER A 38 3.60 -15.64 -6.03
C SER A 38 3.04 -15.82 -7.44
N ASN A 39 2.65 -17.05 -7.80
CA ASN A 39 1.92 -17.31 -9.04
C ASN A 39 0.41 -17.32 -8.74
N LEU A 40 -0.28 -16.25 -9.13
CA LEU A 40 -1.74 -16.21 -9.03
C LEU A 40 -2.36 -17.33 -9.89
N PRO A 41 -3.42 -18.02 -9.40
CA PRO A 41 -4.17 -18.98 -10.19
C PRO A 41 -4.69 -18.37 -11.49
N LYS A 42 -4.70 -19.16 -12.58
CA LYS A 42 -5.13 -18.70 -13.91
C LYS A 42 -6.56 -18.16 -13.91
N ASP A 43 -7.44 -18.80 -13.16
CA ASP A 43 -8.85 -18.40 -13.06
C ASP A 43 -8.99 -17.06 -12.34
N THR A 44 -8.21 -16.84 -11.27
CA THR A 44 -8.14 -15.55 -10.57
C THR A 44 -7.61 -14.43 -11.47
N VAL A 45 -6.56 -14.68 -12.25
CA VAL A 45 -6.03 -13.71 -13.23
C VAL A 45 -7.07 -13.38 -14.29
N THR A 46 -7.79 -14.40 -14.79
CA THR A 46 -8.85 -14.23 -15.79
C THR A 46 -9.99 -13.39 -15.23
N PHE A 47 -10.46 -13.74 -14.02
CA PHE A 47 -11.47 -12.98 -13.30
C PHE A 47 -11.07 -11.51 -13.10
N LEU A 48 -9.84 -11.24 -12.64
CA LEU A 48 -9.37 -9.88 -12.41
C LEU A 48 -9.33 -9.05 -13.70
N LYS A 49 -8.88 -9.65 -14.82
CA LYS A 49 -8.89 -8.98 -16.13
C LYS A 49 -10.29 -8.65 -16.60
N ASP A 50 -11.22 -9.60 -16.49
CA ASP A 50 -12.63 -9.39 -16.85
C ASP A 50 -13.29 -8.36 -15.92
N TYR A 51 -12.94 -8.37 -14.64
CA TYR A 51 -13.47 -7.41 -13.66
C TYR A 51 -12.92 -6.00 -13.88
N ARG A 52 -11.63 -5.84 -14.18
CA ARG A 52 -11.04 -4.59 -14.63
C ARG A 52 -11.81 -4.02 -15.82
N ASP A 53 -12.02 -4.81 -16.87
CA ASP A 53 -12.75 -4.35 -18.06
C ASP A 53 -14.18 -3.93 -17.71
N ARG A 54 -14.85 -4.66 -16.81
CA ARG A 54 -16.18 -4.29 -16.32
C ARG A 54 -16.18 -2.98 -15.53
N LEU A 55 -15.17 -2.74 -14.70
CA LEU A 55 -15.02 -1.51 -13.92
C LEU A 55 -14.79 -0.31 -14.83
N GLU A 56 -13.87 -0.43 -15.79
CA GLU A 56 -13.57 0.59 -16.79
C GLU A 56 -14.82 0.96 -17.61
N ASN A 57 -15.53 -0.04 -18.13
CA ASN A 57 -16.79 0.17 -18.87
C ASN A 57 -17.92 0.81 -18.03
N ARG A 58 -17.83 0.77 -16.70
CA ARG A 58 -18.78 1.39 -15.77
C ARG A 58 -18.31 2.77 -15.26
N GLY A 59 -17.17 3.26 -15.72
CA GLY A 59 -16.61 4.55 -15.30
C GLY A 59 -15.74 4.49 -14.04
N TYR A 60 -15.39 3.30 -13.55
CA TYR A 60 -14.53 3.11 -12.37
C TYR A 60 -13.04 2.94 -12.77
N ALA A 61 -12.51 3.84 -13.60
CA ALA A 61 -11.16 3.74 -14.16
C ALA A 61 -10.05 3.65 -13.09
N SER A 62 -10.21 4.34 -11.95
CA SER A 62 -9.25 4.27 -10.84
C SER A 62 -9.14 2.84 -10.27
N TYR A 63 -10.26 2.14 -10.11
CA TYR A 63 -10.28 0.76 -9.62
C TYR A 63 -9.71 -0.22 -10.65
N ALA A 64 -9.98 0.01 -11.94
CA ALA A 64 -9.37 -0.77 -13.02
C ALA A 64 -7.83 -0.64 -13.00
N LYS A 65 -7.30 0.58 -12.81
CA LYS A 65 -5.86 0.84 -12.70
C LYS A 65 -5.21 0.15 -11.50
N ASN A 66 -5.92 0.04 -10.36
CA ASN A 66 -5.43 -0.71 -9.20
C ASN A 66 -5.29 -2.21 -9.53
N ILE A 67 -6.22 -2.78 -10.29
CA ILE A 67 -6.11 -4.16 -10.78
C ILE A 67 -4.93 -4.31 -11.74
N ASP A 68 -4.73 -3.40 -12.69
CA ASP A 68 -3.56 -3.47 -13.58
C ASP A 68 -2.24 -3.38 -12.82
N ALA A 69 -2.16 -2.53 -11.79
CA ALA A 69 -0.99 -2.45 -10.92
C ALA A 69 -0.77 -3.76 -10.16
N TYR A 70 -1.82 -4.36 -9.60
CA TYR A 70 -1.76 -5.62 -8.89
C TYR A 70 -1.35 -6.79 -9.81
N LEU A 71 -1.86 -6.84 -11.05
CA LEU A 71 -1.55 -7.88 -12.03
C LEU A 71 -0.10 -7.83 -12.54
N LYS A 72 0.65 -6.74 -12.32
CA LYS A 72 2.11 -6.73 -12.53
C LYS A 72 2.85 -7.66 -11.58
N GLY A 73 2.19 -8.05 -10.48
CA GLY A 73 2.72 -8.94 -9.46
C GLY A 73 3.53 -8.20 -8.40
N SER A 74 3.67 -8.85 -7.26
CA SER A 74 4.56 -8.45 -6.18
C SER A 74 5.60 -9.54 -5.95
N PHE A 75 6.61 -9.22 -5.15
CA PHE A 75 7.60 -10.18 -4.71
C PHE A 75 8.02 -9.87 -3.27
N GLY A 76 8.53 -10.91 -2.62
CA GLY A 76 9.18 -10.80 -1.33
C GLY A 76 10.50 -11.55 -1.35
N SER A 77 11.04 -11.75 -0.16
CA SER A 77 12.25 -12.53 0.06
C SER A 77 11.92 -13.85 0.76
N GLY A 78 12.83 -14.79 0.68
CA GLY A 78 12.80 -16.03 1.44
C GLY A 78 14.21 -16.53 1.69
N PHE A 79 14.34 -17.57 2.49
CA PHE A 79 15.63 -18.23 2.67
C PHE A 79 15.50 -19.74 2.75
N VAL A 80 16.57 -20.41 2.37
CA VAL A 80 16.63 -21.86 2.30
C VAL A 80 16.88 -22.43 3.68
N PHE A 81 16.15 -23.48 4.01
CA PHE A 81 16.25 -24.22 5.25
C PHE A 81 16.16 -25.73 4.95
N TYR A 82 17.01 -26.52 5.61
CA TYR A 82 16.92 -27.98 5.58
C TYR A 82 16.19 -28.48 6.81
N ALA A 83 15.07 -29.16 6.61
CA ALA A 83 14.30 -29.72 7.71
C ALA A 83 14.92 -31.01 8.26
N SER A 84 14.38 -31.50 9.38
CA SER A 84 14.82 -32.74 10.03
C SER A 84 14.71 -33.98 9.15
N ASN A 85 13.84 -33.95 8.12
CA ASN A 85 13.72 -35.01 7.12
C ASN A 85 14.80 -34.96 6.01
N GLY A 86 15.74 -34.01 6.09
CA GLY A 86 16.83 -33.83 5.12
C GLY A 86 16.43 -33.12 3.82
N LYS A 87 15.18 -32.66 3.67
CA LYS A 87 14.71 -31.99 2.46
C LYS A 87 14.89 -30.46 2.52
N PRO A 88 15.18 -29.81 1.38
CA PRO A 88 15.28 -28.35 1.29
C PRO A 88 13.91 -27.69 1.15
N TYR A 89 13.72 -26.57 1.84
CA TYR A 89 12.54 -25.74 1.77
C TYR A 89 12.94 -24.26 1.72
N VAL A 90 12.08 -23.42 1.15
CA VAL A 90 12.14 -21.97 1.34
C VAL A 90 11.15 -21.58 2.42
N ILE A 91 11.62 -20.82 3.41
CA ILE A 91 10.80 -20.14 4.41
C ILE A 91 10.60 -18.70 3.94
N THR A 92 9.36 -18.21 3.99
CA THR A 92 8.98 -16.84 3.66
C THR A 92 7.75 -16.43 4.49
N ASN A 93 7.23 -15.22 4.29
CA ASN A 93 5.98 -14.81 4.92
C ASN A 93 4.75 -15.34 4.18
N ARG A 94 3.66 -15.57 4.91
CA ARG A 94 2.37 -15.95 4.31
C ARG A 94 1.86 -14.85 3.39
N HIS A 95 1.94 -13.59 3.77
CA HIS A 95 1.43 -12.49 2.94
C HIS A 95 2.15 -12.34 1.59
N VAL A 96 3.39 -12.85 1.46
CA VAL A 96 4.12 -12.89 0.18
C VAL A 96 3.50 -13.91 -0.78
N VAL A 97 2.85 -14.95 -0.26
CA VAL A 97 2.34 -16.10 -1.05
C VAL A 97 0.83 -16.33 -0.90
N LYS A 98 0.11 -15.43 -0.21
CA LYS A 98 -1.25 -15.65 0.30
C LYS A 98 -2.31 -15.94 -0.77
N GLU A 99 -2.09 -15.48 -2.00
CA GLU A 99 -3.03 -15.65 -3.12
C GLU A 99 -2.62 -16.74 -4.11
N ALA A 100 -1.52 -17.43 -3.86
CA ALA A 100 -0.94 -18.37 -4.80
C ALA A 100 -0.98 -19.81 -4.30
N GLU A 101 -1.07 -20.77 -5.21
CA GLU A 101 -0.85 -22.19 -4.90
C GLU A 101 0.61 -22.60 -5.13
N THR A 102 1.29 -21.87 -6.02
CA THR A 102 2.69 -22.09 -6.35
C THR A 102 3.46 -20.78 -6.38
N VAL A 103 4.78 -20.88 -6.25
CA VAL A 103 5.67 -19.72 -6.34
C VAL A 103 6.80 -19.98 -7.31
N ASN A 104 7.36 -18.90 -7.85
CA ASN A 104 8.67 -18.94 -8.48
C ASN A 104 9.71 -18.40 -7.49
N VAL A 105 10.82 -19.12 -7.37
CA VAL A 105 11.95 -18.74 -6.52
C VAL A 105 13.15 -18.45 -7.41
N GLU A 106 13.82 -17.34 -7.13
CA GLU A 106 15.00 -16.90 -7.88
C GLU A 106 16.15 -16.59 -6.93
N PHE A 107 17.34 -17.10 -7.25
CA PHE A 107 18.57 -16.83 -6.52
C PHE A 107 19.53 -16.07 -7.41
N GLU A 108 20.12 -15.00 -6.88
CA GLU A 108 21.25 -14.29 -7.49
C GLU A 108 22.54 -15.04 -7.15
N ASN A 109 23.28 -15.45 -8.19
CA ASN A 109 24.55 -16.15 -8.09
C ASN A 109 25.70 -15.15 -7.96
N GLU A 110 26.87 -15.63 -7.53
CA GLU A 110 28.05 -14.79 -7.31
C GLU A 110 28.59 -14.11 -8.58
N ASP A 111 28.37 -14.73 -9.73
CA ASP A 111 28.74 -14.20 -11.05
C ASP A 111 27.71 -13.18 -11.60
N GLY A 112 26.67 -12.87 -10.81
CA GLY A 112 25.58 -11.98 -11.19
C GLY A 112 24.52 -12.64 -12.09
N SER A 113 24.64 -13.93 -12.40
CA SER A 113 23.59 -14.68 -13.07
C SER A 113 22.48 -15.08 -12.10
N ASN A 114 21.29 -15.39 -12.61
CA ASN A 114 20.18 -15.85 -11.78
C ASN A 114 19.87 -17.33 -12.05
N SER A 115 19.60 -18.09 -10.99
CA SER A 115 18.99 -19.41 -11.08
C SER A 115 17.54 -19.32 -10.63
N SER A 116 16.64 -19.99 -11.34
CA SER A 116 15.22 -19.97 -11.02
C SER A 116 14.62 -21.36 -10.93
N TYR A 117 13.68 -21.49 -10.00
CA TYR A 117 12.84 -22.66 -9.79
C TYR A 117 11.39 -22.21 -9.91
N LYS A 118 10.64 -22.82 -10.82
CA LYS A 118 9.28 -22.39 -11.17
C LYS A 118 8.23 -23.34 -10.63
N GLU A 119 7.04 -22.81 -10.39
CA GLU A 119 5.84 -23.57 -9.98
C GLU A 119 6.07 -24.45 -8.74
N LEU A 120 6.87 -23.94 -7.78
CA LEU A 120 7.13 -24.62 -6.52
C LEU A 120 5.89 -24.63 -5.64
N LYS A 121 5.54 -25.79 -5.09
CA LYS A 121 4.37 -25.95 -4.23
C LYS A 121 4.57 -25.30 -2.86
N ILE A 122 3.55 -24.56 -2.43
CA ILE A 122 3.42 -24.13 -1.04
C ILE A 122 2.90 -25.33 -0.25
N ILE A 123 3.66 -25.78 0.75
CA ILE A 123 3.36 -27.00 1.51
C ILE A 123 2.58 -26.69 2.79
N ALA A 124 2.84 -25.54 3.39
CA ALA A 124 2.16 -25.10 4.59
C ALA A 124 2.15 -23.57 4.68
N VAL A 125 1.09 -23.03 5.25
CA VAL A 125 0.96 -21.63 5.63
C VAL A 125 0.36 -21.55 7.02
N ASP A 126 0.64 -20.47 7.75
CA ASP A 126 -0.02 -20.16 9.01
C ASP A 126 -0.44 -18.69 8.97
N GLU A 127 -1.75 -18.48 8.99
CA GLU A 127 -2.39 -17.16 8.84
C GLU A 127 -2.18 -16.27 10.07
N ASP A 128 -2.06 -16.88 11.26
CA ASP A 128 -1.99 -16.15 12.52
C ASP A 128 -0.56 -15.74 12.87
N ILE A 129 0.46 -16.39 12.27
CA ILE A 129 1.88 -16.06 12.50
C ILE A 129 2.62 -15.55 11.25
N ASP A 130 1.93 -15.39 10.12
CA ASP A 130 2.46 -14.90 8.85
C ASP A 130 3.69 -15.67 8.31
N ILE A 131 3.68 -17.00 8.37
CA ILE A 131 4.76 -17.85 7.84
C ILE A 131 4.24 -18.78 6.75
N ALA A 132 5.05 -18.99 5.70
CA ALA A 132 4.83 -20.00 4.68
C ALA A 132 6.08 -20.86 4.42
N LEU A 133 5.84 -22.11 4.03
CA LEU A 133 6.85 -23.09 3.66
C LEU A 133 6.66 -23.54 2.22
N VAL A 134 7.69 -23.40 1.40
CA VAL A 134 7.70 -23.77 -0.01
C VAL A 134 8.66 -24.93 -0.22
N ALA A 135 8.23 -25.98 -0.92
CA ALA A 135 9.11 -27.10 -1.24
C ALA A 135 10.07 -26.75 -2.38
N LEU A 136 11.36 -27.02 -2.18
CA LEU A 136 12.34 -27.07 -3.26
C LEU A 136 12.42 -28.49 -3.81
N PRO A 137 12.79 -28.67 -5.10
CA PRO A 137 12.97 -29.99 -5.68
C PRO A 137 14.16 -30.71 -5.05
N ASP A 138 14.14 -32.04 -5.03
CA ASP A 138 15.26 -32.85 -4.51
C ASP A 138 16.58 -32.64 -5.31
N SER A 139 16.50 -32.07 -6.52
CA SER A 139 17.66 -31.65 -7.32
C SER A 139 18.30 -30.34 -6.84
N TYR A 140 17.73 -29.66 -5.85
CA TYR A 140 18.32 -28.48 -5.24
C TYR A 140 19.55 -28.87 -4.40
N THR A 141 20.71 -28.33 -4.74
CA THR A 141 22.00 -28.73 -4.14
C THR A 141 22.66 -27.67 -3.27
N ARG A 142 22.12 -26.45 -3.21
CA ARG A 142 22.72 -25.38 -2.40
C ARG A 142 22.42 -25.61 -0.92
N LYS A 143 23.19 -24.93 -0.08
CA LYS A 143 23.08 -25.04 1.38
C LYS A 143 21.97 -24.14 1.91
N GLY A 144 21.47 -24.47 3.10
CA GLY A 144 20.46 -23.68 3.81
C GLY A 144 21.04 -22.98 5.03
N LEU A 145 20.31 -21.99 5.52
CA LEU A 145 20.63 -21.32 6.78
C LEU A 145 20.19 -22.18 7.97
N THR A 146 20.91 -22.01 9.07
CA THR A 146 20.57 -22.65 10.35
C THR A 146 19.70 -21.71 11.18
N LEU A 147 18.60 -22.23 11.74
CA LEU A 147 17.78 -21.49 12.69
C LEU A 147 18.44 -21.49 14.08
N SER A 148 18.76 -20.32 14.61
CA SER A 148 19.42 -20.15 15.91
C SER A 148 18.56 -20.65 17.08
N ASN A 149 19.20 -21.28 18.07
CA ASN A 149 18.57 -21.64 19.35
C ASN A 149 18.72 -20.55 20.41
N ILE A 150 19.45 -19.48 20.10
CA ILE A 150 19.82 -18.44 21.06
C ILE A 150 18.71 -17.39 21.09
N SER A 151 18.23 -17.08 22.29
CA SER A 151 17.34 -15.94 22.50
C SER A 151 18.13 -14.64 22.35
N VAL A 152 17.57 -13.71 21.60
CA VAL A 152 18.15 -12.38 21.41
C VAL A 152 17.92 -11.48 22.63
N ARG A 153 18.79 -10.50 22.82
CA ARG A 153 18.72 -9.47 23.85
C ARG A 153 18.80 -8.09 23.21
N ASP A 154 18.30 -7.09 23.92
CA ASP A 154 18.43 -5.70 23.50
C ASP A 154 19.91 -5.33 23.33
N GLY A 155 20.24 -4.68 22.22
CA GLY A 155 21.59 -4.30 21.85
C GLY A 155 22.38 -5.35 21.06
N ASP A 156 21.90 -6.59 20.93
CA ASP A 156 22.59 -7.61 20.11
C ASP A 156 22.66 -7.14 18.64
N GLU A 157 23.81 -7.34 17.98
CA GLU A 157 24.00 -7.02 16.56
C GLU A 157 23.23 -7.98 15.66
N VAL A 158 22.56 -7.41 14.66
CA VAL A 158 21.73 -8.16 13.71
C VAL A 158 21.85 -7.65 12.29
N TRP A 159 21.55 -8.53 11.34
CA TRP A 159 21.53 -8.23 9.91
C TRP A 159 20.20 -8.64 9.29
N SER A 160 19.67 -7.80 8.41
CA SER A 160 18.50 -8.10 7.58
C SER A 160 18.99 -8.35 6.16
N ALA A 161 18.66 -9.50 5.60
CA ALA A 161 19.00 -9.85 4.22
C ALA A 161 17.74 -10.06 3.39
N GLY A 162 17.76 -9.62 2.14
CA GLY A 162 16.64 -9.80 1.22
C GLY A 162 16.81 -9.00 -0.06
N PHE A 163 15.72 -8.87 -0.79
CA PHE A 163 15.65 -8.24 -2.09
C PHE A 163 14.54 -7.19 -2.11
N PRO A 164 14.77 -5.98 -1.56
CA PRO A 164 13.82 -4.90 -1.76
C PRO A 164 13.74 -4.47 -3.22
N GLY A 165 12.61 -3.91 -3.60
CA GLY A 165 12.39 -3.44 -4.96
C GLY A 165 12.98 -2.06 -5.22
N LEU A 166 13.68 -1.91 -6.35
CA LEU A 166 13.93 -0.62 -6.99
C LEU A 166 13.12 -0.58 -8.29
N GLY A 167 11.94 0.07 -8.23
CA GLY A 167 10.94 -0.10 -9.27
C GLY A 167 10.30 -1.48 -9.22
N SER A 168 10.29 -2.22 -10.35
CA SER A 168 9.78 -3.60 -10.43
C SER A 168 10.82 -4.67 -10.13
N ASP A 169 12.09 -4.28 -9.98
CA ASP A 169 13.21 -5.21 -10.02
C ASP A 169 13.74 -5.48 -8.60
N PRO A 170 13.91 -6.76 -8.21
CA PRO A 170 14.48 -7.15 -6.93
C PRO A 170 15.98 -6.86 -6.91
N MET A 171 16.46 -6.20 -5.87
CA MET A 171 17.88 -5.90 -5.71
C MET A 171 18.37 -6.38 -4.36
N TRP A 172 19.51 -7.07 -4.31
CA TRP A 172 20.08 -7.52 -3.04
C TRP A 172 20.33 -6.38 -2.06
N GLN A 173 19.92 -6.60 -0.81
CA GLN A 173 20.24 -5.75 0.33
C GLN A 173 20.69 -6.59 1.52
N LEU A 174 21.77 -6.13 2.17
CA LEU A 174 22.20 -6.61 3.49
C LEU A 174 22.32 -5.41 4.42
N GLY A 175 21.32 -5.20 5.28
CA GLY A 175 21.29 -4.10 6.25
C GLY A 175 21.81 -4.56 7.61
N LYS A 176 22.67 -3.77 8.25
CA LYS A 176 23.14 -4.01 9.63
C LYS A 176 22.39 -3.12 10.63
N GLY A 177 22.16 -3.64 11.83
CA GLY A 177 21.63 -2.87 12.96
C GLY A 177 21.74 -3.62 14.28
N THR A 178 20.85 -3.31 15.20
CA THR A 178 20.78 -3.92 16.54
C THR A 178 19.34 -4.27 16.90
N VAL A 179 19.16 -5.22 17.81
CA VAL A 179 17.88 -5.45 18.47
C VAL A 179 17.58 -4.26 19.37
N THR A 180 16.45 -3.60 19.14
CA THR A 180 16.02 -2.43 19.93
C THR A 180 14.94 -2.78 20.95
N ASN A 181 14.23 -3.90 20.74
CA ASN A 181 13.36 -4.52 21.74
C ASN A 181 13.18 -6.00 21.39
N ALA A 182 13.79 -6.89 22.18
CA ALA A 182 13.75 -8.35 21.97
C ALA A 182 12.36 -8.97 22.19
N ARG A 183 11.42 -8.24 22.81
CA ARG A 183 10.09 -8.72 23.24
C ARG A 183 8.99 -7.71 22.93
N ALA A 184 9.03 -7.13 21.73
CA ALA A 184 8.04 -6.13 21.32
C ALA A 184 6.63 -6.73 21.30
N LYS A 185 5.67 -6.00 21.87
CA LYS A 185 4.25 -6.38 21.91
C LYS A 185 3.45 -5.35 21.12
N ILE A 186 3.12 -5.68 19.88
CA ILE A 186 2.30 -4.83 19.01
C ILE A 186 0.94 -5.50 18.89
N LYS A 187 -0.07 -4.94 19.55
CA LYS A 187 -1.38 -5.58 19.70
C LYS A 187 -1.96 -6.05 18.36
N GLU A 188 -1.74 -5.27 17.31
CA GLU A 188 -2.20 -5.50 15.94
C GLU A 188 -1.47 -6.63 15.21
N LEU A 189 -0.28 -7.03 15.68
CA LEU A 189 0.54 -8.11 15.12
C LEU A 189 0.70 -9.31 16.07
N LEU A 190 0.12 -9.24 17.27
CA LEU A 190 0.11 -10.36 18.19
C LEU A 190 -1.07 -11.28 17.88
N SER A 191 -0.82 -12.57 18.01
CA SER A 191 -1.84 -13.61 17.95
C SER A 191 -1.64 -14.55 19.15
N PRO A 192 -2.57 -15.48 19.43
CA PRO A 192 -2.35 -16.48 20.48
C PRO A 192 -1.00 -17.23 20.32
N ASP A 193 -0.54 -17.38 19.08
CA ASP A 193 0.71 -18.05 18.73
C ASP A 193 1.92 -17.09 18.62
N ILE A 194 1.71 -15.77 18.45
CA ILE A 194 2.74 -14.73 18.56
C ILE A 194 2.53 -13.91 19.83
N SER A 195 3.30 -14.22 20.87
CA SER A 195 3.29 -13.45 22.12
C SER A 195 4.18 -12.20 22.09
N THR A 196 5.25 -12.22 21.27
CA THR A 196 6.20 -11.12 21.11
C THR A 196 6.91 -11.19 19.75
N LEU A 197 7.32 -10.03 19.23
CA LEU A 197 8.17 -9.87 18.04
C LEU A 197 9.57 -9.37 18.45
N ILE A 198 10.55 -9.56 17.56
CA ILE A 198 11.87 -8.93 17.68
C ILE A 198 11.81 -7.59 16.96
N GLN A 199 11.96 -6.48 17.69
CA GLN A 199 12.15 -5.17 17.10
C GLN A 199 13.63 -4.89 16.88
N HIS A 200 14.00 -4.37 15.72
CA HIS A 200 15.39 -4.08 15.37
C HIS A 200 15.53 -2.84 14.47
N SER A 201 16.76 -2.33 14.40
CA SER A 201 17.13 -1.16 13.56
C SER A 201 17.75 -1.53 12.21
N ALA A 202 18.10 -2.81 11.98
CA ALA A 202 18.64 -3.23 10.68
C ALA A 202 17.67 -2.90 9.54
N GLN A 203 18.19 -2.37 8.43
CA GLN A 203 17.38 -1.82 7.33
C GLN A 203 16.45 -2.88 6.72
N VAL A 204 15.16 -2.55 6.68
CA VAL A 204 14.08 -3.33 6.04
C VAL A 204 13.29 -2.36 5.16
N ASP A 205 12.98 -2.79 3.95
CA ASP A 205 12.29 -2.02 2.91
C ASP A 205 11.36 -2.97 2.15
N ALA A 206 10.42 -2.44 1.36
CA ALA A 206 9.45 -3.27 0.65
C ALA A 206 10.15 -4.28 -0.27
N GLY A 207 9.89 -5.57 -0.04
CA GLY A 207 10.56 -6.71 -0.69
C GLY A 207 11.50 -7.51 0.23
N ASN A 208 11.93 -6.95 1.37
CA ASN A 208 12.66 -7.70 2.41
C ASN A 208 11.75 -8.65 3.22
N SER A 209 10.42 -8.48 3.18
CA SER A 209 9.47 -9.34 3.87
C SER A 209 9.67 -10.80 3.46
N GLY A 210 9.76 -11.68 4.45
CA GLY A 210 10.05 -13.10 4.30
C GLY A 210 11.55 -13.45 4.33
N GLY A 211 12.42 -12.45 4.20
CA GLY A 211 13.87 -12.60 4.33
C GLY A 211 14.31 -12.81 5.78
N PRO A 212 15.53 -13.35 6.02
CA PRO A 212 15.98 -13.67 7.37
C PRO A 212 16.47 -12.42 8.12
N LEU A 213 16.17 -12.39 9.42
CA LEU A 213 16.93 -11.64 10.41
C LEU A 213 18.02 -12.56 10.96
N LEU A 214 19.26 -12.08 10.93
CA LEU A 214 20.47 -12.87 11.13
C LEU A 214 21.29 -12.34 12.30
N THR A 215 22.02 -13.23 12.95
CA THR A 215 23.12 -12.90 13.86
C THR A 215 24.38 -13.63 13.42
N ALA A 216 25.55 -13.08 13.73
CA ALA A 216 26.83 -13.70 13.38
C ALA A 216 26.98 -15.05 14.12
N ASP A 217 27.34 -16.10 13.39
CA ASP A 217 27.58 -17.43 13.93
C ASP A 217 28.76 -18.07 13.21
N SER A 218 29.92 -18.04 13.85
CA SER A 218 31.16 -18.60 13.32
C SER A 218 31.17 -20.13 13.21
N LYS A 219 30.21 -20.82 13.84
CA LYS A 219 30.04 -22.27 13.70
C LYS A 219 29.14 -22.63 12.52
N SER A 220 28.34 -21.69 12.03
CA SER A 220 27.52 -21.88 10.84
C SER A 220 28.38 -21.71 9.58
N GLU A 221 28.07 -22.48 8.55
CA GLU A 221 28.81 -22.39 7.29
C GLU A 221 28.59 -21.05 6.56
N ALA A 222 27.41 -20.46 6.71
CA ALA A 222 27.11 -19.14 6.15
C ALA A 222 27.78 -18.00 6.93
N GLY A 223 28.39 -18.27 8.08
CA GLY A 223 28.85 -17.24 9.03
C GLY A 223 27.71 -16.53 9.77
N TYR A 224 26.46 -16.91 9.52
CA TYR A 224 25.26 -16.36 10.12
C TYR A 224 24.24 -17.45 10.49
N SER A 225 23.50 -17.23 11.57
CA SER A 225 22.32 -18.00 11.93
C SER A 225 21.07 -17.13 11.96
N VAL A 226 19.92 -17.72 11.64
CA VAL A 226 18.63 -17.02 11.57
C VAL A 226 18.03 -16.91 12.97
N ILE A 227 17.75 -15.68 13.40
CA ILE A 227 17.07 -15.36 14.65
C ILE A 227 15.61 -14.93 14.45
N GLY A 228 15.20 -14.65 13.21
CA GLY A 228 13.80 -14.43 12.86
C GLY A 228 13.54 -14.24 11.36
N ILE A 229 12.28 -13.99 10.99
CA ILE A 229 11.84 -13.60 9.63
C ILE A 229 11.38 -12.15 9.66
N ASN A 230 11.91 -11.30 8.80
CA ASN A 230 11.43 -9.91 8.65
C ASN A 230 10.00 -9.91 8.11
N THR A 231 9.08 -9.21 8.79
CA THR A 231 7.65 -9.18 8.40
C THR A 231 7.11 -7.75 8.23
N TRP A 232 7.36 -6.86 9.20
CA TRP A 232 6.71 -5.56 9.27
C TRP A 232 7.68 -4.42 9.59
N LYS A 233 7.34 -3.22 9.13
CA LYS A 233 8.05 -1.96 9.39
C LYS A 233 7.07 -0.90 9.82
N ALA A 234 7.34 -0.24 10.95
CA ALA A 234 6.57 0.94 11.35
C ALA A 234 6.95 2.11 10.43
N THR A 235 6.01 2.61 9.63
CA THR A 235 6.26 3.70 8.67
C THR A 235 6.32 5.08 9.32
N TYR A 236 5.75 5.23 10.52
CA TYR A 236 5.72 6.48 11.29
C TYR A 236 6.92 6.64 12.23
N ARG A 237 7.82 5.65 12.30
CA ARG A 237 9.06 5.70 13.08
C ARG A 237 10.22 5.16 12.26
N GLU A 238 11.30 5.94 12.19
CA GLU A 238 12.51 5.49 11.52
C GLU A 238 13.14 4.28 12.22
N SER A 239 13.78 3.41 11.45
CA SER A 239 14.57 2.26 11.94
C SER A 239 13.84 1.38 12.97
N THR A 240 12.52 1.21 12.79
CA THR A 240 11.66 0.42 13.67
C THR A 240 11.03 -0.71 12.86
N ASN A 241 11.76 -1.83 12.80
CA ASN A 241 11.40 -3.01 12.02
C ASN A 241 11.13 -4.20 12.93
N PHE A 242 10.33 -5.15 12.48
CA PHE A 242 9.86 -6.28 13.29
C PHE A 242 10.03 -7.61 12.56
N SER A 243 10.52 -8.59 13.31
CA SER A 243 10.73 -9.95 12.83
C SER A 243 10.06 -10.99 13.73
N ILE A 244 9.52 -12.03 13.11
CA ILE A 244 8.95 -13.19 13.79
C ILE A 244 10.11 -14.05 14.35
N PRO A 245 10.16 -14.36 15.66
CA PRO A 245 11.26 -15.10 16.27
C PRO A 245 11.49 -16.50 15.69
N ALA A 246 12.76 -16.93 15.61
CA ALA A 246 13.12 -18.26 15.10
C ALA A 246 12.52 -19.45 15.86
N SER A 247 12.17 -19.28 17.14
CA SER A 247 11.45 -20.30 17.93
C SER A 247 10.05 -20.59 17.38
N ILE A 248 9.36 -19.55 16.88
CA ILE A 248 8.04 -19.69 16.26
C ILE A 248 8.18 -20.43 14.93
N ILE A 249 9.18 -20.08 14.13
CA ILE A 249 9.51 -20.75 12.86
C ILE A 249 9.73 -22.25 13.08
N LYS A 250 10.55 -22.61 14.08
CA LYS A 250 10.83 -24.02 14.41
C LYS A 250 9.56 -24.78 14.77
N SER A 251 8.71 -24.20 15.61
CA SER A 251 7.45 -24.80 16.03
C SER A 251 6.52 -25.01 14.83
N PHE A 252 6.42 -24.01 13.94
CA PHE A 252 5.66 -24.11 12.70
C PHE A 252 6.18 -25.22 11.77
N VAL A 253 7.48 -25.24 11.50
CA VAL A 253 8.13 -26.26 10.65
C VAL A 253 7.95 -27.66 11.23
N GLN A 254 8.16 -27.83 12.54
CA GLN A 254 8.02 -29.12 13.20
C GLN A 254 6.59 -29.68 13.07
N ARG A 255 5.56 -28.86 13.36
CA ARG A 255 4.15 -29.26 13.26
C ARG A 255 3.76 -29.68 11.84
N ASN A 256 4.25 -28.98 10.82
CA ASN A 256 3.85 -29.19 9.43
C ASN A 256 4.65 -30.28 8.71
N ILE A 257 5.94 -30.44 9.02
CA ILE A 257 6.79 -31.47 8.39
C ILE A 257 6.64 -32.84 9.07
N ALA A 258 6.31 -32.89 10.35
CA ALA A 258 6.00 -34.14 11.04
C ALA A 258 4.66 -34.77 10.61
N GLY A 259 3.89 -34.11 9.72
CA GLY A 259 2.59 -34.57 9.25
C GLY A 259 1.48 -34.46 10.30
N GLU A 260 1.66 -33.64 11.34
CA GLU A 260 0.89 -33.75 12.57
C GLU A 260 -0.47 -33.02 12.58
N LYS A 261 -0.88 -32.26 11.56
CA LYS A 261 -2.24 -31.72 11.55
C LYS A 261 -2.71 -31.23 10.18
N LYS A 262 -3.68 -31.93 9.59
CA LYS A 262 -4.67 -31.28 8.72
C LYS A 262 -5.69 -30.59 9.61
N GLN A 263 -6.10 -29.38 9.24
CA GLN A 263 -7.13 -28.67 9.98
C GLN A 263 -8.44 -29.46 9.92
N ASN A 264 -9.05 -29.68 11.08
CA ASN A 264 -10.36 -30.34 11.16
C ASN A 264 -11.45 -29.32 10.79
N ILE A 265 -12.35 -29.69 9.87
CA ILE A 265 -13.42 -28.80 9.40
C ILE A 265 -14.39 -28.40 10.53
N ASP A 266 -14.74 -29.31 11.45
CA ASP A 266 -15.65 -28.99 12.57
C ASP A 266 -15.01 -27.97 13.54
N GLU A 267 -13.70 -28.09 13.80
CA GLU A 267 -12.97 -27.09 14.57
C GLU A 267 -12.93 -25.74 13.84
N ARG A 268 -12.71 -25.73 12.52
CA ARG A 268 -12.70 -24.51 11.71
C ARG A 268 -14.08 -23.84 11.70
N VAL A 269 -15.16 -24.61 11.55
CA VAL A 269 -16.55 -24.14 11.58
C VAL A 269 -16.88 -23.52 12.94
N LYS A 270 -16.46 -24.13 14.05
CA LYS A 270 -16.62 -23.53 15.39
C LYS A 270 -15.88 -22.21 15.53
N GLN A 271 -14.65 -22.12 15.02
CA GLN A 271 -13.90 -20.87 15.01
C GLN A 271 -14.61 -19.80 14.16
N PHE A 272 -15.11 -20.17 12.98
CA PHE A 272 -15.87 -19.28 12.11
C PHE A 272 -17.10 -18.71 12.81
N VAL A 273 -17.95 -19.57 13.42
CA VAL A 273 -19.14 -19.14 14.16
C VAL A 273 -18.77 -18.21 15.33
N LYS A 274 -17.63 -18.45 15.99
CA LYS A 274 -17.14 -17.54 17.02
C LYS A 274 -16.75 -16.17 16.43
N SER A 275 -16.10 -16.15 15.27
CA SER A 275 -15.69 -14.92 14.59
C SER A 275 -16.88 -14.11 14.06
N THR A 276 -18.00 -14.73 13.70
CA THR A 276 -19.22 -14.00 13.28
C THR A 276 -19.88 -13.23 14.44
N ALA A 277 -19.58 -13.61 15.69
CA ALA A 277 -20.08 -12.97 16.89
C ALA A 277 -19.23 -11.78 17.37
N ASP A 278 -18.05 -11.54 16.79
CA ASP A 278 -17.18 -10.44 17.19
C ASP A 278 -17.73 -9.09 16.72
N LYS A 279 -18.09 -8.23 17.68
CA LYS A 279 -18.62 -6.88 17.44
C LYS A 279 -17.51 -5.83 17.26
N ASN A 280 -16.29 -6.09 17.72
CA ASN A 280 -15.19 -5.11 17.79
C ASN A 280 -14.29 -5.13 16.55
N GLU A 281 -14.32 -6.22 15.78
CA GLU A 281 -13.52 -6.41 14.56
C GLU A 281 -14.42 -6.66 13.33
N LEU A 282 -15.50 -5.86 13.26
CA LEU A 282 -16.50 -5.78 12.19
C LEU A 282 -15.98 -6.41 10.89
N PHE A 283 -16.41 -7.65 10.62
CA PHE A 283 -16.09 -8.50 9.46
C PHE A 283 -14.62 -8.82 9.12
N PHE A 284 -13.59 -8.12 9.62
CA PHE A 284 -12.19 -8.37 9.25
C PHE A 284 -11.70 -9.76 9.66
N SER A 285 -12.10 -10.23 10.84
CA SER A 285 -11.77 -11.57 11.30
C SER A 285 -12.32 -12.68 10.40
N LEU A 286 -13.34 -12.37 9.58
CA LEU A 286 -13.93 -13.31 8.63
C LEU A 286 -13.18 -13.41 7.30
N GLY A 287 -12.31 -12.44 6.97
CA GLY A 287 -11.55 -12.44 5.72
C GLY A 287 -10.79 -13.75 5.50
N LYS A 288 -10.16 -14.30 6.54
CA LYS A 288 -9.40 -15.57 6.48
C LYS A 288 -10.24 -16.82 6.18
N TYR A 289 -11.56 -16.72 6.25
CA TYR A 289 -12.47 -17.80 5.90
C TYR A 289 -13.02 -17.68 4.48
N ILE A 290 -12.82 -16.56 3.78
CA ILE A 290 -13.29 -16.40 2.39
C ILE A 290 -12.21 -16.93 1.45
N SER A 291 -12.57 -17.80 0.51
CA SER A 291 -11.63 -18.41 -0.43
C SER A 291 -11.38 -17.55 -1.68
N ASN A 292 -10.28 -17.80 -2.39
CA ASN A 292 -9.99 -17.17 -3.69
C ASN A 292 -11.00 -17.55 -4.76
N GLU A 293 -11.50 -18.79 -4.65
CA GLU A 293 -12.61 -19.26 -5.47
C GLU A 293 -13.88 -18.42 -5.26
N MET A 294 -14.25 -18.14 -4.00
CA MET A 294 -15.41 -17.30 -3.69
C MET A 294 -15.24 -15.86 -4.19
N VAL A 295 -14.03 -15.28 -4.01
CA VAL A 295 -13.67 -13.97 -4.56
C VAL A 295 -13.86 -13.94 -6.08
N SER A 296 -13.37 -14.96 -6.78
CA SER A 296 -13.45 -15.03 -8.24
C SER A 296 -14.87 -15.28 -8.76
N LYS A 297 -15.71 -16.01 -8.01
CA LYS A 297 -17.10 -16.30 -8.38
C LYS A 297 -18.06 -15.13 -8.10
N ALA A 298 -17.94 -14.50 -6.93
CA ALA A 298 -18.95 -13.55 -6.41
C ALA A 298 -18.40 -12.16 -6.08
N GLY A 299 -17.09 -12.04 -5.83
CA GLY A 299 -16.49 -10.83 -5.25
C GLY A 299 -16.76 -9.56 -6.04
N GLY A 300 -16.73 -9.60 -7.37
CA GLY A 300 -16.89 -8.41 -8.20
C GLY A 300 -18.28 -7.75 -8.12
N ASP A 301 -19.35 -8.56 -8.12
CA ASP A 301 -20.72 -8.05 -8.01
C ASP A 301 -21.02 -7.62 -6.56
N ASP A 302 -20.55 -8.40 -5.59
CA ASP A 302 -20.75 -8.12 -4.17
C ASP A 302 -19.97 -6.88 -3.70
N PHE A 303 -18.79 -6.63 -4.25
CA PHE A 303 -18.04 -5.40 -3.98
C PHE A 303 -18.85 -4.15 -4.36
N LEU A 304 -19.43 -4.11 -5.56
CA LEU A 304 -20.22 -2.95 -5.99
C LEU A 304 -21.53 -2.82 -5.19
N ASP A 305 -22.16 -3.93 -4.81
CA ASP A 305 -23.33 -3.94 -3.91
C ASP A 305 -22.98 -3.36 -2.53
N VAL A 306 -21.83 -3.73 -1.98
CA VAL A 306 -21.33 -3.18 -0.71
C VAL A 306 -21.02 -1.69 -0.83
N LEU A 307 -20.40 -1.24 -1.92
CA LEU A 307 -20.16 0.19 -2.15
C LEU A 307 -21.47 1.00 -2.28
N ALA A 308 -22.54 0.38 -2.76
CA ALA A 308 -23.85 1.02 -2.88
C ALA A 308 -24.63 1.05 -1.55
N THR A 309 -24.50 0.01 -0.71
CA THR A 309 -25.45 -0.24 0.40
C THR A 309 -24.84 -0.19 1.80
N ALA A 310 -23.52 -0.31 1.95
CA ALA A 310 -22.87 -0.35 3.26
C ALA A 310 -22.67 1.05 3.86
N PRO A 311 -22.57 1.17 5.20
CA PRO A 311 -22.20 2.42 5.86
C PRO A 311 -20.87 2.98 5.33
N SER A 312 -20.72 4.31 5.28
CA SER A 312 -19.51 4.95 4.76
C SER A 312 -18.21 4.48 5.43
N SER A 313 -18.22 4.22 6.75
CA SER A 313 -17.07 3.70 7.48
C SER A 313 -16.59 2.34 6.95
N VAL A 314 -17.51 1.47 6.56
CA VAL A 314 -17.19 0.16 5.96
C VAL A 314 -16.67 0.33 4.54
N ARG A 315 -17.37 1.16 3.74
CA ARG A 315 -17.01 1.41 2.34
C ARG A 315 -15.59 1.98 2.20
N SER A 316 -15.26 3.00 3.01
CA SER A 316 -13.95 3.65 2.95
C SER A 316 -12.81 2.66 3.19
N ILE A 317 -12.92 1.78 4.19
CA ILE A 317 -11.87 0.81 4.49
C ILE A 317 -11.73 -0.23 3.38
N ILE A 318 -12.85 -0.75 2.85
CA ILE A 318 -12.82 -1.73 1.76
C ILE A 318 -12.19 -1.13 0.49
N VAL A 319 -12.49 0.12 0.15
CA VAL A 319 -11.89 0.82 -1.00
C VAL A 319 -10.40 1.06 -0.79
N GLU A 320 -10.00 1.43 0.43
CA GLU A 320 -8.58 1.62 0.77
C GLU A 320 -7.80 0.31 0.63
N ILE A 321 -8.34 -0.81 1.14
CA ILE A 321 -7.73 -2.13 0.97
C ILE A 321 -7.70 -2.52 -0.50
N PHE A 322 -8.80 -2.34 -1.24
CA PHE A 322 -8.87 -2.65 -2.67
C PHE A 322 -7.83 -1.89 -3.49
N ALA A 323 -7.55 -0.63 -3.13
CA ALA A 323 -6.55 0.17 -3.81
C ALA A 323 -5.13 -0.39 -3.67
N TYR A 324 -4.83 -1.08 -2.56
CA TYR A 324 -3.55 -1.73 -2.31
C TYR A 324 -3.52 -3.19 -2.80
N ASP A 325 -4.58 -3.94 -2.50
CA ASP A 325 -4.75 -5.34 -2.84
C ASP A 325 -6.21 -5.59 -3.27
N PRO A 326 -6.49 -5.57 -4.59
CA PRO A 326 -7.82 -5.78 -5.13
C PRO A 326 -8.45 -7.10 -4.67
N ILE A 327 -7.70 -8.19 -4.54
CA ILE A 327 -8.25 -9.47 -4.10
C ILE A 327 -8.74 -9.34 -2.65
N GLU A 328 -7.95 -8.75 -1.75
CA GLU A 328 -8.39 -8.52 -0.36
C GLU A 328 -9.57 -7.55 -0.27
N GLY A 329 -9.59 -6.49 -1.08
CA GLY A 329 -10.72 -5.55 -1.11
C GLY A 329 -12.04 -6.26 -1.46
N LEU A 330 -12.00 -7.13 -2.48
CA LEU A 330 -13.13 -7.98 -2.84
C LEU A 330 -13.46 -9.00 -1.73
N ARG A 331 -12.44 -9.59 -1.11
CA ARG A 331 -12.57 -10.55 -0.01
C ARG A 331 -13.27 -9.93 1.20
N TYR A 332 -12.91 -8.72 1.59
CA TYR A 332 -13.51 -8.02 2.71
C TYR A 332 -14.94 -7.52 2.41
N ALA A 333 -15.27 -7.22 1.16
CA ALA A 333 -16.66 -7.00 0.76
C ALA A 333 -17.52 -8.26 0.96
N LEU A 334 -17.01 -9.43 0.55
CA LEU A 334 -17.67 -10.72 0.81
C LEU A 334 -17.77 -11.01 2.31
N ALA A 335 -16.67 -10.82 3.06
CA ALA A 335 -16.63 -11.01 4.51
C ALA A 335 -17.68 -10.12 5.22
N TYR A 336 -17.86 -8.88 4.76
CA TYR A 336 -18.92 -8.00 5.28
C TYR A 336 -20.33 -8.55 5.01
N LYS A 337 -20.60 -9.10 3.82
CA LYS A 337 -21.91 -9.72 3.52
C LYS A 337 -22.16 -10.96 4.37
N VAL A 338 -21.13 -11.80 4.53
CA VAL A 338 -21.18 -12.96 5.43
C VAL A 338 -21.48 -12.50 6.86
N TRP A 339 -20.70 -11.56 7.39
CA TRP A 339 -20.89 -10.99 8.73
C TRP A 339 -22.32 -10.47 8.92
N LYS A 340 -22.84 -9.69 7.96
CA LYS A 340 -24.19 -9.10 7.98
C LYS A 340 -25.28 -10.16 8.06
N ALA A 341 -25.07 -11.34 7.46
CA ALA A 341 -26.02 -12.45 7.55
C ALA A 341 -26.22 -12.94 9.00
N PHE A 342 -25.21 -12.79 9.85
CA PHE A 342 -25.23 -13.18 11.26
C PHE A 342 -25.62 -12.05 12.23
N GLN A 343 -25.89 -10.83 11.74
CA GLN A 343 -26.33 -9.73 12.58
C GLN A 343 -27.85 -9.62 12.66
N GLY A 344 -28.38 -9.26 13.84
CA GLY A 344 -29.75 -8.85 14.11
C GLY A 344 -29.82 -7.45 14.73
N ASP A 345 -31.01 -7.02 15.13
CA ASP A 345 -31.27 -5.65 15.62
C ASP A 345 -30.44 -5.29 16.87
N ASP A 346 -30.21 -6.26 17.77
CA ASP A 346 -29.43 -6.11 19.01
C ASP A 346 -27.96 -6.61 18.88
N GLY A 347 -27.51 -6.88 17.65
CA GLY A 347 -26.16 -7.34 17.30
C GLY A 347 -26.10 -8.82 16.89
N ALA A 348 -24.95 -9.47 17.12
CA ALA A 348 -24.70 -10.82 16.61
C ALA A 348 -25.70 -11.85 17.13
N LEU A 349 -26.22 -12.67 16.21
CA LEU A 349 -27.17 -13.73 16.47
C LEU A 349 -26.46 -14.99 16.94
N THR A 350 -27.06 -15.68 17.91
CA THR A 350 -26.68 -17.07 18.22
C THR A 350 -26.83 -17.90 16.97
N THR A 351 -25.84 -18.73 16.65
CA THR A 351 -25.82 -19.48 15.38
C THR A 351 -25.52 -20.94 15.65
N GLU A 352 -26.38 -21.81 15.14
CA GLU A 352 -26.14 -23.25 15.08
C GLU A 352 -25.51 -23.61 13.72
N ALA A 353 -24.63 -24.61 13.71
CA ALA A 353 -24.03 -25.15 12.50
C ALA A 353 -24.34 -26.65 12.38
N SER A 354 -24.71 -27.11 11.19
CA SER A 354 -24.87 -28.53 10.91
C SER A 354 -23.53 -29.27 11.01
N ALA A 355 -23.58 -30.61 11.10
CA ALA A 355 -22.40 -31.42 10.83
C ALA A 355 -21.91 -31.15 9.40
N ALA A 356 -20.59 -31.25 9.21
CA ALA A 356 -20.01 -31.11 7.88
C ALA A 356 -20.26 -32.38 7.05
N GLU A 357 -20.81 -32.21 5.85
CA GLU A 357 -21.16 -33.30 4.93
C GLU A 357 -20.26 -33.27 3.69
N GLU A 358 -19.70 -34.42 3.31
CA GLU A 358 -18.86 -34.54 2.13
C GLU A 358 -19.67 -34.32 0.84
N SER A 359 -19.09 -33.62 -0.12
CA SER A 359 -19.67 -33.42 -1.45
C SER A 359 -18.58 -33.48 -2.52
N THR A 360 -18.98 -33.52 -3.79
CA THR A 360 -18.04 -33.60 -4.92
C THR A 360 -17.04 -32.45 -4.98
N ASN A 361 -17.41 -31.28 -4.42
CA ASN A 361 -16.66 -30.03 -4.57
C ASN A 361 -16.20 -29.46 -3.21
N GLY A 362 -16.17 -30.28 -2.16
CA GLY A 362 -15.77 -29.86 -0.81
C GLY A 362 -16.78 -30.27 0.28
N MET A 363 -16.72 -29.59 1.42
CA MET A 363 -17.56 -29.89 2.58
C MET A 363 -18.75 -28.92 2.65
N LYS A 364 -19.96 -29.45 2.79
CA LYS A 364 -21.18 -28.67 2.99
C LYS A 364 -21.44 -28.46 4.47
N VAL A 365 -21.77 -27.23 4.83
CA VAL A 365 -22.17 -26.86 6.18
C VAL A 365 -23.33 -25.88 6.06
N SER A 366 -24.40 -26.09 6.81
CA SER A 366 -25.50 -25.12 6.89
C SER A 366 -25.43 -24.38 8.22
N PHE A 367 -25.59 -23.05 8.16
CA PHE A 367 -25.62 -22.19 9.33
C PHE A 367 -27.03 -21.68 9.59
N THR A 368 -27.52 -21.77 10.82
CA THR A 368 -28.85 -21.28 11.20
C THR A 368 -28.71 -20.20 12.27
N PRO A 369 -28.60 -18.92 11.86
CA PRO A 369 -28.68 -17.81 12.81
C PRO A 369 -30.07 -17.75 13.44
N GLN A 370 -30.12 -17.43 14.73
CA GLN A 370 -31.36 -17.33 15.49
C GLN A 370 -32.35 -16.37 14.80
N GLY A 371 -33.56 -16.86 14.52
CA GLY A 371 -34.61 -16.07 13.86
C GLY A 371 -34.43 -15.87 12.35
N LYS A 372 -33.53 -16.61 11.70
CA LYS A 372 -33.34 -16.63 10.24
C LYS A 372 -33.40 -18.05 9.68
N ASP A 373 -33.65 -18.15 8.38
CA ASP A 373 -33.58 -19.41 7.64
C ASP A 373 -32.14 -19.96 7.60
N ALA A 374 -32.02 -21.27 7.40
CA ALA A 374 -30.72 -21.91 7.24
C ALA A 374 -30.00 -21.40 5.98
N ILE A 375 -28.73 -21.05 6.13
CA ILE A 375 -27.86 -20.53 5.10
C ILE A 375 -26.91 -21.65 4.67
N PRO A 376 -27.03 -22.19 3.45
CA PRO A 376 -26.10 -23.20 2.96
C PRO A 376 -24.73 -22.58 2.68
N SER A 377 -23.67 -23.37 2.87
CA SER A 377 -22.31 -23.01 2.51
C SER A 377 -21.51 -24.20 1.97
N LEU A 378 -20.49 -23.90 1.17
CA LEU A 378 -19.52 -24.87 0.67
C LEU A 378 -18.12 -24.44 1.12
N TRP A 379 -17.34 -25.40 1.60
CA TRP A 379 -15.99 -25.22 2.11
C TRP A 379 -14.99 -26.02 1.28
N THR A 380 -13.91 -25.38 0.85
CA THR A 380 -12.78 -25.99 0.13
C THR A 380 -11.48 -25.76 0.88
N GLU A 381 -10.48 -26.64 0.66
CA GLU A 381 -9.14 -26.45 1.20
C GLU A 381 -8.32 -25.56 0.25
N GLU A 382 -7.79 -24.45 0.78
CA GLU A 382 -6.79 -23.62 0.12
C GLU A 382 -5.52 -23.62 0.99
N GLN A 383 -4.39 -24.03 0.41
CA GLN A 383 -3.11 -24.12 1.14
C GLN A 383 -3.17 -24.95 2.44
N GLY A 384 -4.05 -25.97 2.49
CA GLY A 384 -4.26 -26.82 3.67
C GLY A 384 -5.19 -26.22 4.75
N VAL A 385 -5.88 -25.12 4.44
CA VAL A 385 -6.81 -24.43 5.35
C VAL A 385 -8.22 -24.43 4.74
N TRP A 386 -9.24 -24.74 5.56
CA TRP A 386 -10.62 -24.72 5.11
C TRP A 386 -11.18 -23.29 5.01
N ARG A 387 -11.74 -22.97 3.85
CA ARG A 387 -12.34 -21.67 3.52
C ARG A 387 -13.66 -21.84 2.76
N LEU A 388 -14.57 -20.89 2.94
CA LEU A 388 -15.83 -20.73 2.22
C LEU A 388 -15.56 -20.45 0.74
N SER A 389 -16.01 -21.35 -0.13
CA SER A 389 -16.09 -21.15 -1.58
C SER A 389 -17.46 -20.67 -2.03
N GLU A 390 -18.51 -20.95 -1.25
CA GLU A 390 -19.89 -20.51 -1.50
C GLU A 390 -20.61 -20.23 -0.16
N PHE A 391 -21.47 -19.22 -0.13
CA PHE A 391 -22.25 -18.83 1.05
C PHE A 391 -23.60 -18.21 0.65
N GLY A 392 -24.71 -18.80 1.09
CA GLY A 392 -26.07 -18.39 0.72
C GLY A 392 -26.47 -18.85 -0.69
N GLU A 393 -27.67 -18.44 -1.15
CA GLU A 393 -28.17 -18.85 -2.47
C GLU A 393 -27.24 -18.35 -3.59
N ALA A 394 -26.57 -19.30 -4.26
CA ALA A 394 -25.93 -19.06 -5.53
C ALA A 394 -26.99 -18.54 -6.51
N LYS A 395 -26.93 -17.24 -6.87
CA LYS A 395 -27.68 -16.75 -8.03
C LYS A 395 -27.23 -17.56 -9.23
N ALA A 396 -28.06 -18.49 -9.67
CA ALA A 396 -27.82 -19.28 -10.87
C ALA A 396 -27.50 -18.32 -12.02
N GLN A 397 -26.24 -18.33 -12.48
CA GLN A 397 -25.84 -17.61 -13.68
C GLN A 397 -26.58 -18.23 -14.88
N LYS A 398 -27.74 -17.67 -15.21
CA LYS A 398 -28.31 -17.85 -16.54
C LYS A 398 -27.44 -17.07 -17.52
N SER A 399 -26.59 -17.78 -18.25
CA SER A 399 -25.92 -17.28 -19.44
C SER A 399 -26.96 -16.82 -20.47
N SER A 400 -27.37 -15.55 -20.42
CA SER A 400 -28.10 -14.94 -21.52
C SER A 400 -27.24 -13.88 -22.18
N LYS A 401 -26.64 -14.25 -23.31
CA LYS A 401 -26.22 -13.29 -24.34
C LYS A 401 -27.44 -12.45 -24.73
N LYS A 402 -27.63 -11.29 -24.10
CA LYS A 402 -28.47 -10.21 -24.64
C LYS A 402 -27.58 -9.03 -24.97
N LYS A 403 -27.44 -8.78 -26.28
CA LYS A 403 -26.83 -7.57 -26.85
C LYS A 403 -27.36 -6.34 -26.12
N ALA A 404 -26.48 -5.65 -25.41
CA ALA A 404 -26.80 -4.41 -24.74
C ALA A 404 -27.12 -3.34 -25.79
N LYS A 405 -28.39 -2.93 -25.83
CA LYS A 405 -28.82 -1.73 -26.53
C LYS A 405 -28.37 -0.54 -25.69
N LYS A 406 -27.50 0.31 -26.23
CA LYS A 406 -27.05 1.58 -25.64
C LYS A 406 -28.29 2.38 -25.17
N ARG A 407 -28.44 2.55 -23.86
CA ARG A 407 -29.34 3.55 -23.27
C ARG A 407 -28.45 4.64 -22.68
N SER A 408 -28.36 5.75 -23.39
CA SER A 408 -27.94 7.03 -22.85
C SER A 408 -29.06 7.56 -21.97
N GLY A 409 -28.87 7.51 -20.65
CA GLY A 409 -29.76 8.11 -19.68
C GLY A 409 -28.94 8.44 -18.45
N ALA A 410 -28.66 9.72 -18.25
CA ALA A 410 -27.99 10.23 -17.06
C ALA A 410 -28.79 9.79 -15.82
N SER A 411 -28.18 8.99 -14.96
CA SER A 411 -28.75 8.63 -13.66
C SER A 411 -28.75 9.86 -12.76
N SER A 412 -29.93 10.30 -12.35
CA SER A 412 -30.08 11.28 -11.28
C SER A 412 -29.80 10.61 -9.94
N VAL A 413 -28.75 11.06 -9.25
CA VAL A 413 -28.44 10.67 -7.87
C VAL A 413 -29.08 11.68 -6.91
N THR A 414 -29.85 11.18 -5.94
CA THR A 414 -30.45 11.95 -4.85
C THR A 414 -29.61 11.76 -3.59
N GLY A 415 -28.58 12.59 -3.41
CA GLY A 415 -27.69 12.57 -2.24
C GLY A 415 -26.57 13.62 -2.34
N LEU A 416 -26.05 14.05 -1.18
CA LEU A 416 -24.84 14.89 -1.05
C LEU A 416 -23.62 13.96 -1.05
N GLU A 417 -22.73 14.10 -2.02
CA GLU A 417 -21.52 13.28 -2.17
C GLU A 417 -20.27 14.17 -2.31
N ILE A 418 -19.08 13.60 -2.06
CA ILE A 418 -17.81 14.27 -2.39
C ILE A 418 -17.52 13.97 -3.86
N ASP A 419 -17.34 15.01 -4.67
CA ASP A 419 -17.12 14.91 -6.13
C ASP A 419 -15.77 14.26 -6.48
N ASP A 420 -15.74 13.45 -7.55
CA ASP A 420 -14.50 12.92 -8.14
C ASP A 420 -13.65 14.04 -8.78
N PRO A 421 -12.31 13.90 -8.82
CA PRO A 421 -11.46 14.96 -9.35
C PRO A 421 -11.56 15.12 -10.86
N TYR A 422 -11.97 16.32 -11.28
CA TYR A 422 -11.53 16.85 -12.56
C TYR A 422 -10.04 17.16 -12.48
N LEU A 423 -9.27 16.63 -13.43
CA LEU A 423 -7.82 16.72 -13.39
C LEU A 423 -7.31 18.15 -13.65
N ILE A 424 -8.00 18.93 -14.47
CA ILE A 424 -7.56 20.28 -14.87
C ILE A 424 -8.65 21.31 -14.58
N ASN A 425 -8.31 22.34 -13.82
CA ASN A 425 -9.14 23.52 -13.55
C ASN A 425 -8.52 24.74 -14.23
N ALA A 426 -9.18 25.29 -15.26
CA ALA A 426 -8.77 26.57 -15.86
C ALA A 426 -9.75 27.67 -15.46
N THR A 427 -9.27 28.72 -14.77
CA THR A 427 -10.09 29.85 -14.30
C THR A 427 -9.57 31.19 -14.80
N VAL A 428 -10.50 32.10 -15.09
CA VAL A 428 -10.21 33.46 -15.54
C VAL A 428 -11.19 34.44 -14.91
N GLY A 429 -10.73 35.62 -14.48
CA GLY A 429 -11.64 36.60 -13.88
C GLY A 429 -11.03 37.97 -13.57
N PRO A 430 -11.88 39.02 -13.45
CA PRO A 430 -11.47 40.29 -12.90
C PRO A 430 -11.09 40.16 -11.42
N LEU A 431 -10.06 40.89 -11.05
CA LEU A 431 -9.55 41.01 -9.69
C LEU A 431 -9.81 42.43 -9.19
N PHE A 432 -10.38 42.58 -8.01
CA PHE A 432 -10.70 43.87 -7.41
C PHE A 432 -9.87 44.05 -6.13
N ALA A 433 -8.83 44.87 -6.21
CA ALA A 433 -8.04 45.24 -5.05
C ALA A 433 -8.77 46.32 -4.24
N PHE A 434 -8.97 46.08 -2.95
CA PHE A 434 -9.71 47.00 -2.09
C PHE A 434 -8.97 48.32 -1.88
N GLU A 435 -7.64 48.28 -1.87
CA GLU A 435 -6.80 49.44 -1.59
C GLU A 435 -6.62 50.37 -2.80
N SER A 436 -6.58 49.84 -4.03
CA SER A 436 -6.23 50.63 -5.23
C SER A 436 -7.40 50.97 -6.15
N GLN A 437 -8.60 50.42 -5.88
CA GLN A 437 -9.85 50.57 -6.67
C GLN A 437 -9.70 50.35 -8.18
N THR A 438 -8.57 49.83 -8.64
CA THR A 438 -8.27 49.62 -10.06
C THR A 438 -8.44 48.14 -10.37
N PRO A 439 -9.30 47.76 -11.33
CA PRO A 439 -9.50 46.36 -11.69
C PRO A 439 -8.22 45.75 -12.25
N GLY A 440 -7.88 44.59 -11.72
CA GLY A 440 -6.87 43.67 -12.21
C GLY A 440 -7.48 42.45 -12.88
N PHE A 441 -6.64 41.45 -13.13
CA PHE A 441 -7.03 40.20 -13.77
C PHE A 441 -6.29 39.01 -13.16
N ASN A 442 -6.94 37.84 -13.16
CA ASN A 442 -6.34 36.57 -12.76
C ASN A 442 -6.64 35.48 -13.79
N LEU A 443 -5.62 34.70 -14.14
CA LEU A 443 -5.70 33.45 -14.91
C LEU A 443 -4.95 32.35 -14.14
N SER A 444 -5.58 31.20 -13.96
CA SER A 444 -4.92 30.03 -13.36
C SER A 444 -5.27 28.74 -14.08
N VAL A 445 -4.31 27.81 -14.12
CA VAL A 445 -4.52 26.44 -14.57
C VAL A 445 -3.98 25.53 -13.48
N LEU A 446 -4.87 24.80 -12.80
CA LEU A 446 -4.52 23.93 -11.69
C LEU A 446 -4.73 22.46 -12.05
N PHE A 447 -3.74 21.63 -11.73
CA PHE A 447 -3.84 20.19 -11.82
C PHE A 447 -4.28 19.65 -10.46
N MET A 448 -5.42 18.97 -10.40
CA MET A 448 -6.07 18.59 -9.14
C MET A 448 -6.11 17.07 -8.94
N ASN A 449 -5.90 16.65 -7.69
CA ASN A 449 -6.11 15.31 -7.17
C ASN A 449 -7.04 15.38 -5.93
N THR A 450 -8.30 15.04 -6.15
CA THR A 450 -9.46 15.10 -5.23
C THR A 450 -9.53 16.36 -4.36
N TYR A 451 -8.75 16.39 -3.28
CA TYR A 451 -8.72 17.48 -2.31
C TYR A 451 -7.59 18.48 -2.55
N PHE A 452 -6.49 18.10 -3.19
CA PHE A 452 -5.30 18.94 -3.36
C PHE A 452 -4.96 19.14 -4.82
N GLY A 453 -4.46 20.31 -5.19
CA GLY A 453 -3.93 20.53 -6.51
C GLY A 453 -3.00 21.72 -6.56
N GLY A 454 -2.37 21.91 -7.71
CA GLY A 454 -1.50 23.04 -7.91
C GLY A 454 -1.21 23.27 -9.38
N GLY A 455 -0.69 24.45 -9.68
CA GLY A 455 -0.37 24.80 -11.05
C GLY A 455 -0.03 26.27 -11.24
N PRO A 456 0.27 26.67 -12.47
CA PRO A 456 0.66 28.04 -12.77
C PRO A 456 -0.50 29.02 -12.64
N PHE A 457 -0.19 30.25 -12.23
CA PHE A 457 -1.08 31.39 -12.35
C PHE A 457 -0.35 32.62 -12.90
N ILE A 458 -1.13 33.50 -13.50
CA ILE A 458 -0.74 34.84 -13.90
C ILE A 458 -1.79 35.80 -13.37
N GLN A 459 -1.36 36.88 -12.71
CA GLN A 459 -2.27 37.94 -12.29
C GLN A 459 -1.68 39.32 -12.51
N THR A 460 -2.54 40.30 -12.72
CA THR A 460 -2.16 41.69 -12.83
C THR A 460 -2.99 42.50 -11.85
N GLU A 461 -2.36 43.29 -10.99
CA GLU A 461 -3.07 44.19 -10.05
C GLU A 461 -2.26 45.47 -9.77
N LYS A 462 -2.94 46.55 -9.37
CA LYS A 462 -2.31 47.82 -9.06
C LYS A 462 -1.96 47.91 -7.58
N VAL A 463 -0.70 48.20 -7.27
CA VAL A 463 -0.14 48.30 -5.92
C VAL A 463 0.25 49.75 -5.64
N ASN A 464 -0.29 50.39 -4.60
CA ASN A 464 -0.25 51.85 -4.43
C ASN A 464 1.07 52.44 -3.95
N ASN A 465 1.89 51.65 -3.25
CA ASN A 465 3.10 52.11 -2.56
C ASN A 465 4.36 51.43 -3.09
N VAL A 466 4.52 51.44 -4.42
CA VAL A 466 5.69 50.82 -5.04
C VAL A 466 6.84 51.82 -5.03
N ARG A 467 7.93 51.43 -4.37
CA ARG A 467 9.21 52.14 -4.37
C ARG A 467 9.94 51.88 -5.68
N ILE A 468 10.24 52.93 -6.44
CA ILE A 468 10.92 52.90 -7.74
C ILE A 468 12.18 53.78 -7.65
N GLY A 469 13.32 53.28 -8.13
CA GLY A 469 14.63 53.94 -8.07
C GLY A 469 15.68 53.19 -7.24
N GLY A 470 16.91 53.72 -7.23
CA GLY A 470 18.07 53.09 -6.59
C GLY A 470 18.21 53.38 -5.08
N ARG A 471 19.28 52.87 -4.45
CA ARG A 471 19.52 53.03 -3.00
C ARG A 471 19.65 54.49 -2.53
N SER A 472 20.07 55.41 -3.40
CA SER A 472 20.34 56.82 -3.05
C SER A 472 19.15 57.76 -3.30
N SER A 473 18.22 57.42 -4.19
CA SER A 473 17.01 58.21 -4.48
C SER A 473 15.90 57.31 -4.99
N TYR A 474 14.69 57.48 -4.45
CA TYR A 474 13.52 56.68 -4.81
C TYR A 474 12.25 57.54 -4.78
N ILE A 475 11.25 57.11 -5.55
CA ILE A 475 9.91 57.69 -5.59
C ILE A 475 8.91 56.58 -5.22
N ILE A 476 7.85 56.92 -4.48
CA ILE A 476 6.75 56.00 -4.16
C ILE A 476 5.55 56.37 -5.03
N ARG A 477 5.09 55.45 -5.87
CA ARG A 477 3.89 55.64 -6.71
C ARG A 477 3.10 54.34 -6.87
N PRO A 478 1.82 54.43 -7.22
CA PRO A 478 1.04 53.27 -7.62
C PRO A 478 1.57 52.66 -8.92
N GLU A 479 1.81 51.35 -8.95
CA GLU A 479 2.26 50.63 -10.15
C GLU A 479 1.44 49.37 -10.42
N THR A 480 1.28 49.06 -11.70
CA THR A 480 0.65 47.82 -12.15
C THR A 480 1.67 46.69 -12.11
N MET A 481 1.41 45.68 -11.28
CA MET A 481 2.28 44.52 -11.09
C MET A 481 1.72 43.31 -11.82
N THR A 482 2.50 42.73 -12.74
CA THR A 482 2.16 41.43 -13.34
C THR A 482 2.94 40.33 -12.63
N THR A 483 2.23 39.45 -11.92
CA THR A 483 2.82 38.35 -11.15
C THR A 483 2.64 37.05 -11.91
N VAL A 484 3.72 36.28 -12.04
CA VAL A 484 3.71 34.91 -12.55
C VAL A 484 4.22 33.98 -11.45
N GLY A 485 3.54 32.86 -11.23
CA GLY A 485 3.88 32.00 -10.11
C GLY A 485 3.16 30.66 -10.10
N ALA A 486 3.29 29.97 -8.97
CA ALA A 486 2.64 28.70 -8.69
C ALA A 486 1.61 28.86 -7.55
N ALA A 487 0.48 28.20 -7.71
CA ALA A 487 -0.57 28.10 -6.71
C ALA A 487 -0.67 26.67 -6.18
N LEU A 488 -1.02 26.53 -4.90
CA LEU A 488 -1.35 25.26 -4.25
C LEU A 488 -2.72 25.43 -3.60
N ARG A 489 -3.66 24.55 -3.96
CA ARG A 489 -5.06 24.61 -3.56
C ARG A 489 -5.46 23.37 -2.80
N PHE A 490 -6.16 23.56 -1.69
CA PHE A 490 -6.97 22.54 -1.03
C PHE A 490 -8.45 22.86 -1.26
N GLN A 491 -9.27 21.88 -1.61
CA GLN A 491 -10.71 22.05 -1.83
C GLN A 491 -11.51 20.87 -1.27
N VAL A 492 -12.78 21.11 -0.97
CA VAL A 492 -13.75 20.07 -0.60
C VAL A 492 -14.94 20.17 -1.55
N PRO A 493 -14.97 19.41 -2.66
CA PRO A 493 -16.03 19.54 -3.64
C PRO A 493 -17.26 18.74 -3.22
N LEU A 494 -18.37 19.43 -2.97
CA LEU A 494 -19.64 18.86 -2.57
C LEU A 494 -20.55 18.75 -3.79
N ALA A 495 -20.83 17.54 -4.24
CA ALA A 495 -21.69 17.25 -5.38
C ALA A 495 -23.15 17.02 -4.94
N PHE A 496 -24.06 17.63 -5.70
CA PHE A 496 -25.50 17.46 -5.65
C PHE A 496 -25.99 17.22 -7.09
N ASN A 497 -26.10 15.95 -7.49
CA ASN A 497 -26.41 15.57 -8.87
C ASN A 497 -25.40 16.18 -9.88
N LYS A 498 -25.83 17.08 -10.76
CA LYS A 498 -24.95 17.76 -11.73
C LYS A 498 -24.30 19.03 -11.19
N PHE A 499 -24.69 19.50 -10.01
CA PHE A 499 -24.14 20.70 -9.40
C PHE A 499 -23.05 20.33 -8.41
N ILE A 500 -21.94 21.07 -8.41
CA ILE A 500 -20.86 20.90 -7.46
C ILE A 500 -20.61 22.26 -6.82
N VAL A 501 -20.50 22.30 -5.49
CA VAL A 501 -20.10 23.50 -4.75
C VAL A 501 -18.85 23.16 -3.95
N ALA A 502 -17.78 23.92 -4.13
CA ALA A 502 -16.50 23.60 -3.53
C ALA A 502 -15.92 24.82 -2.81
N PRO A 503 -15.97 24.87 -1.46
CA PRO A 503 -15.07 25.71 -0.70
C PRO A 503 -13.62 25.28 -0.93
N PHE A 504 -12.71 26.25 -0.96
CA PHE A 504 -11.29 26.00 -1.13
C PHE A 504 -10.43 27.01 -0.35
N ALA A 505 -9.21 26.59 -0.03
CA ALA A 505 -8.12 27.40 0.46
C ALA A 505 -6.98 27.35 -0.55
N GLU A 506 -6.28 28.47 -0.76
CA GLU A 506 -5.20 28.57 -1.74
C GLU A 506 -4.03 29.39 -1.22
N THR A 507 -2.83 28.89 -1.46
CA THR A 507 -1.59 29.64 -1.30
C THR A 507 -0.95 29.87 -2.66
N ARG A 508 -0.27 31.00 -2.82
CA ARG A 508 0.41 31.39 -4.05
C ARG A 508 1.79 31.93 -3.76
N ILE A 509 2.75 31.57 -4.59
CA ILE A 509 4.09 32.16 -4.60
C ILE A 509 4.41 32.61 -6.03
N GLY A 510 5.07 33.74 -6.19
CA GLY A 510 5.38 34.25 -7.52
C GLY A 510 6.36 35.40 -7.52
N LEU A 511 6.61 35.90 -8.72
CA LEU A 511 7.53 37.00 -8.99
C LEU A 511 6.84 38.03 -9.88
N THR A 512 7.01 39.31 -9.56
CA THR A 512 6.43 40.41 -10.33
C THR A 512 7.33 40.88 -11.47
N ASN A 513 6.70 41.36 -12.55
CA ASN A 513 7.29 42.10 -13.67
C ASN A 513 8.42 41.37 -14.43
N ILE A 514 8.39 40.03 -14.49
CA ILE A 514 9.35 39.22 -15.27
C ILE A 514 9.29 39.51 -16.78
N ALA A 515 8.15 39.96 -17.32
CA ALA A 515 7.97 40.15 -18.76
C ALA A 515 8.59 41.46 -19.32
N THR A 516 8.90 42.45 -18.47
CA THR A 516 9.54 43.71 -18.84
C THR A 516 11.02 43.67 -18.45
N ILE A 517 11.81 42.86 -19.17
CA ILE A 517 13.26 42.66 -18.92
C ILE A 517 14.11 43.91 -19.24
N LEU A 518 13.52 45.05 -19.63
CA LEU A 518 14.28 46.12 -20.30
C LEU A 518 14.18 47.54 -19.72
N SER A 519 13.68 47.81 -18.50
CA SER A 519 13.72 49.22 -18.05
C SER A 519 13.81 49.63 -16.57
N ASP A 520 13.74 48.77 -15.55
CA ASP A 520 14.10 49.22 -14.18
C ASP A 520 14.25 48.06 -13.17
N GLU A 521 15.45 47.86 -12.61
CA GLU A 521 15.73 46.81 -11.59
C GLU A 521 14.95 47.01 -10.28
N SER A 522 14.35 48.17 -10.07
CA SER A 522 13.72 48.57 -8.80
C SER A 522 12.30 48.04 -8.56
N THR A 523 11.71 47.30 -9.50
CA THR A 523 10.29 46.85 -9.43
C THR A 523 10.07 45.35 -9.20
N TYR A 524 11.14 44.55 -9.13
CA TYR A 524 11.05 43.12 -8.84
C TYR A 524 10.66 42.86 -7.38
N ARG A 525 9.60 42.10 -7.18
CA ARG A 525 9.11 41.71 -5.85
C ARG A 525 8.81 40.22 -5.79
N PHE A 526 9.13 39.63 -4.64
CA PHE A 526 8.58 38.35 -4.25
C PHE A 526 7.12 38.54 -3.86
N TYR A 527 6.27 37.66 -4.39
CA TYR A 527 4.85 37.62 -4.10
C TYR A 527 4.54 36.39 -3.26
N PHE A 528 3.84 36.59 -2.15
CA PHE A 528 3.20 35.54 -1.37
C PHE A 528 1.73 35.88 -1.16
N GLY A 529 0.84 34.95 -1.49
CA GLY A 529 -0.59 35.11 -1.27
C GLY A 529 -1.17 33.95 -0.48
N ILE A 530 -2.07 34.24 0.44
CA ILE A 530 -2.91 33.24 1.10
C ILE A 530 -4.36 33.69 1.08
N GLY A 531 -5.26 32.75 0.81
CA GLY A 531 -6.67 33.06 0.74
C GLY A 531 -7.54 31.84 0.54
N GLY A 532 -8.78 32.09 0.15
CA GLY A 532 -9.78 31.05 0.00
C GLY A 532 -11.03 31.58 -0.68
N GLY A 533 -11.92 30.67 -1.03
CA GLY A 533 -13.11 31.02 -1.79
C GLY A 533 -14.08 29.87 -1.93
N VAL A 534 -15.08 30.08 -2.77
CA VAL A 534 -16.05 29.06 -3.15
C VAL A 534 -16.34 29.17 -4.63
N TYR A 535 -16.49 28.04 -5.30
CA TYR A 535 -17.03 27.99 -6.65
C TYR A 535 -18.21 27.03 -6.73
N ALA A 536 -19.09 27.30 -7.69
CA ALA A 536 -20.11 26.38 -8.15
C ALA A 536 -19.77 25.93 -9.58
N SER A 537 -19.97 24.65 -9.88
CA SER A 537 -19.81 24.11 -11.23
C SER A 537 -20.99 23.24 -11.62
N TYR A 538 -21.27 23.17 -12.92
CA TYR A 538 -22.34 22.35 -13.47
C TYR A 538 -21.79 21.33 -14.46
N ARG A 539 -21.97 20.04 -14.18
CA ARG A 539 -21.51 18.93 -15.01
C ARG A 539 -22.36 18.82 -16.27
N ILE A 540 -21.82 19.25 -17.42
CA ILE A 540 -22.47 19.10 -18.74
C ILE A 540 -22.24 17.69 -19.26
N THR A 541 -20.99 17.23 -19.22
CA THR A 541 -20.54 15.88 -19.57
C THR A 541 -19.58 15.36 -18.49
N ASP A 542 -19.20 14.09 -18.58
CA ASP A 542 -18.23 13.50 -17.64
C ASP A 542 -16.84 14.16 -17.73
N TRP A 543 -16.53 14.83 -18.85
CA TRP A 543 -15.24 15.48 -19.08
C TRP A 543 -15.27 17.01 -19.05
N LEU A 544 -16.45 17.64 -18.98
CA LEU A 544 -16.60 19.11 -19.02
C LEU A 544 -17.60 19.61 -17.98
N ALA A 545 -17.12 20.47 -17.09
CA ALA A 545 -17.97 21.23 -16.17
C ALA A 545 -17.58 22.71 -16.13
N PRO A 546 -18.37 23.63 -16.73
CA PRO A 546 -18.20 25.06 -16.49
C PRO A 546 -18.40 25.39 -15.00
N MET A 547 -17.66 26.38 -14.53
CA MET A 547 -17.69 26.86 -13.15
C MET A 547 -17.68 28.37 -13.06
N ALA A 548 -18.22 28.89 -11.95
CA ALA A 548 -18.10 30.28 -11.54
C ALA A 548 -17.85 30.35 -10.04
N GLY A 549 -17.05 31.29 -9.58
CA GLY A 549 -16.69 31.39 -8.17
C GLY A 549 -16.16 32.75 -7.76
N ILE A 550 -15.93 32.85 -6.47
CA ILE A 550 -15.35 34.02 -5.82
C ILE A 550 -14.18 33.59 -4.95
N GLN A 551 -13.12 34.39 -4.96
CA GLN A 551 -11.91 34.17 -4.17
C GLN A 551 -11.53 35.46 -3.47
N TYR A 552 -11.15 35.36 -2.20
CA TYR A 552 -10.46 36.42 -1.48
C TYR A 552 -8.99 36.01 -1.29
N MET A 553 -8.07 36.94 -1.50
CA MET A 553 -6.63 36.75 -1.24
C MET A 553 -6.07 37.91 -0.44
N HIS A 554 -5.29 37.57 0.58
CA HIS A 554 -4.36 38.48 1.23
C HIS A 554 -2.97 38.26 0.64
N SER A 555 -2.42 39.31 0.03
CA SER A 555 -1.19 39.27 -0.74
C SER A 555 -0.11 40.15 -0.12
N LEU A 556 1.11 39.64 -0.04
CA LEU A 556 2.32 40.33 0.39
C LEU A 556 3.28 40.47 -0.79
N TYR A 557 3.69 41.71 -1.04
CA TYR A 557 4.69 42.08 -2.05
C TYR A 557 5.95 42.59 -1.37
N ALA A 558 7.01 41.78 -1.38
CA ALA A 558 8.30 42.10 -0.74
C ALA A 558 9.38 42.42 -1.79
N ALA A 559 10.10 43.54 -1.62
CA ALA A 559 11.22 43.89 -2.50
C ALA A 559 12.43 42.96 -2.31
N PHE A 560 13.15 42.65 -3.39
CA PHE A 560 14.37 41.81 -3.34
C PHE A 560 15.55 42.47 -2.62
N LEU A 561 15.70 43.79 -2.78
CA LEU A 561 16.82 44.55 -2.24
C LEU A 561 16.31 45.86 -1.61
N GLY A 562 16.04 45.83 -0.30
CA GLY A 562 15.68 47.02 0.49
C GLY A 562 14.53 46.78 1.48
N ASN A 563 14.18 47.82 2.25
CA ASN A 563 12.99 47.81 3.12
C ASN A 563 11.76 48.26 2.33
N GLY A 564 10.73 47.41 2.31
CA GLY A 564 9.42 47.71 1.73
C GLY A 564 8.59 46.45 1.51
N THR A 565 7.55 46.28 2.33
CA THR A 565 6.53 45.24 2.20
C THR A 565 5.19 45.91 1.99
N GLU A 566 4.47 45.51 0.94
CA GLU A 566 3.12 46.00 0.68
C GLU A 566 2.12 44.88 0.79
N ASN A 567 1.06 45.11 1.55
CA ASN A 567 -0.06 44.18 1.69
C ASN A 567 -1.21 44.67 0.81
N VAL A 568 -1.81 43.75 0.07
CA VAL A 568 -2.97 44.01 -0.78
C VAL A 568 -4.02 42.96 -0.51
N ASN A 569 -5.26 43.39 -0.30
CA ASN A 569 -6.41 42.52 -0.17
C ASN A 569 -7.22 42.62 -1.45
N ASN A 570 -7.44 41.48 -2.09
CA ASN A 570 -8.21 41.46 -3.32
C ASN A 570 -9.31 40.40 -3.31
N MET A 571 -10.32 40.68 -4.11
CA MET A 571 -11.42 39.77 -4.39
C MET A 571 -11.46 39.49 -5.88
N THR A 572 -11.43 38.22 -6.27
CA THR A 572 -11.53 37.79 -7.67
C THR A 572 -12.89 37.14 -7.87
N VAL A 573 -13.62 37.59 -8.89
CA VAL A 573 -14.80 36.87 -9.40
C VAL A 573 -14.34 36.18 -10.67
N PHE A 574 -14.45 34.85 -10.73
CA PHE A 574 -13.91 34.07 -11.84
C PHE A 574 -14.95 33.16 -12.47
N ILE A 575 -14.78 32.92 -13.76
CA ILE A 575 -15.40 31.83 -14.50
C ILE A 575 -14.32 30.84 -14.90
N GLY A 576 -14.69 29.61 -15.19
CA GLY A 576 -13.72 28.62 -15.62
C GLY A 576 -14.35 27.36 -16.16
N ILE A 577 -13.49 26.44 -16.54
CA ILE A 577 -13.86 25.10 -16.94
C ILE A 577 -13.04 24.09 -16.16
N LYS A 578 -13.71 23.02 -15.75
CA LYS A 578 -13.08 21.81 -15.29
C LYS A 578 -13.05 20.81 -16.44
N LEU A 579 -11.89 20.23 -16.68
CA LEU A 579 -11.65 19.23 -17.69
C LEU A 579 -11.13 17.97 -17.01
N ALA A 580 -11.78 16.84 -17.32
CA ALA A 580 -11.18 15.54 -17.07
C ALA A 580 -10.30 15.20 -18.27
N GLU A 581 -9.26 14.40 -18.06
CA GLU A 581 -8.56 13.80 -19.20
C GLU A 581 -9.58 13.01 -20.04
N ARG A 582 -9.54 13.25 -21.35
CA ARG A 582 -10.23 12.40 -22.30
C ARG A 582 -9.37 11.15 -22.41
N GLU A 583 -9.90 10.01 -21.95
CA GLU A 583 -9.34 8.69 -22.28
C GLU A 583 -9.15 8.53 -23.80
#